data_AF-A0A7X7DMB7-F1
#
_entry.id   AF-A0A7X7DMB7-F1
#
_cell.length_a   1.000
_cell.length_b   1.000
_cell.length_c   1.000
_cell.angle_alpha   90.00
_cell.angle_beta   90.00
_cell.angle_gamma   90.00
#
_symmetry.space_group_name_H-M   'P 1'
#
loop_
_entity.id
_entity.type
_entity.pdbx_description
1 polymer ?
#
loop_
_entity_poly.entity_id
_entity_poly.type
_entity_poly.pdbx_seq_one_letter_code
_entity_poly.pdbx_strand_id
1 'polypeptide(L)'
;MLYIVKLEKEKLETENKQLREITTKFNKIEELYTYLDKLANPPISSVSKVIIDTNKSSDASMHSVNILNFTQSASSSIVKENSNQVPNILPVDGWITRSFSYGVDSSNHTGIDFAATLGSSIKATAPGFVEEIINDPYLGLIITINHENGFKTKYGHCSQVLINEHNYVKRGQTIALVGNTGRSTAPHLHYELIKDGVNVDPMKLLLISK
;
A
#
# COMPACT_ATOMS: atom_id res chain seq x y z
N MET A 1 15.99 -18.75 45.60
CA MET A 1 16.37 -19.10 44.21
C MET A 1 15.30 -19.96 43.51
N LEU A 2 14.89 -21.11 44.07
CA LEU A 2 13.86 -22.00 43.47
C LEU A 2 12.49 -21.35 43.17
N TYR A 3 12.03 -20.40 44.01
CA TYR A 3 10.73 -19.74 43.82
C TYR A 3 10.69 -18.81 42.61
N ILE A 4 11.78 -18.08 42.34
CA ILE A 4 11.88 -17.16 41.18
C ILE A 4 11.86 -17.95 39.87
N VAL A 5 12.61 -19.06 39.81
CA VAL A 5 12.64 -19.96 38.65
C VAL A 5 11.25 -20.54 38.35
N LYS A 6 10.44 -20.81 39.38
CA LYS A 6 9.07 -21.31 39.20
C LYS A 6 8.16 -20.24 38.58
N LEU A 7 8.21 -19.00 39.07
CA LEU A 7 7.41 -17.89 38.53
C LEU A 7 7.77 -17.58 37.08
N GLU A 8 9.06 -17.62 36.75
CA GLU A 8 9.55 -17.36 35.40
C GLU A 8 9.11 -18.46 34.43
N LYS A 9 9.10 -19.72 34.87
CA LYS A 9 8.56 -20.84 34.09
C LYS A 9 7.06 -20.69 33.82
N GLU A 10 6.26 -20.33 34.82
CA GLU A 10 4.81 -20.14 34.67
C GLU A 10 4.48 -18.98 33.72
N LYS A 11 5.26 -17.88 33.81
CA LYS A 11 5.15 -16.76 32.87
C LYS A 11 5.48 -17.21 31.43
N LEU A 12 6.58 -17.93 31.24
CA LEU A 12 7.01 -18.43 29.94
C LEU A 12 5.98 -19.41 29.34
N GLU A 13 5.34 -20.25 30.15
CA GLU A 13 4.27 -21.16 29.70
C GLU A 13 3.04 -20.38 29.22
N THR A 14 2.70 -19.29 29.91
CA THR A 14 1.59 -18.40 29.53
C THR A 14 1.86 -17.68 28.21
N GLU A 15 3.06 -17.12 28.04
CA GLU A 15 3.49 -16.45 26.80
C GLU A 15 3.51 -17.44 25.63
N ASN A 16 4.03 -18.65 25.82
CA ASN A 16 4.03 -19.68 24.79
C ASN A 16 2.61 -20.11 24.38
N LYS A 17 1.66 -20.13 25.33
CA LYS A 17 0.26 -20.42 25.03
C LYS A 17 -0.36 -19.31 24.16
N GLN A 18 -0.13 -18.04 24.52
CA GLN A 18 -0.59 -16.89 23.72
C GLN A 18 0.01 -16.91 22.31
N LEU A 19 1.29 -17.26 22.20
CA LEU A 19 1.97 -17.33 20.91
C LEU A 19 1.32 -18.37 19.98
N ARG A 20 0.96 -19.55 20.51
CA ARG A 20 0.25 -20.60 19.75
C ARG A 20 -1.13 -20.14 19.29
N GLU A 21 -1.87 -19.43 20.13
CA GLU A 21 -3.18 -18.88 19.76
C GLU A 21 -3.05 -17.85 18.63
N ILE A 22 -2.04 -16.99 18.68
CA ILE A 22 -1.74 -16.01 17.62
C ILE A 22 -1.36 -16.72 16.31
N THR A 23 -0.48 -17.71 16.35
CA THR A 23 -0.11 -18.50 15.17
C THR A 23 -1.33 -19.16 14.53
N THR A 24 -2.25 -19.69 15.33
CA THR A 24 -3.47 -20.33 14.82
C THR A 24 -4.39 -19.32 14.12
N LYS A 25 -4.55 -18.12 14.70
CA LYS A 25 -5.32 -17.03 14.06
C LYS A 25 -4.67 -16.57 12.76
N PHE A 26 -3.34 -16.48 12.73
CA PHE A 26 -2.59 -16.08 11.54
C PHE A 26 -2.78 -17.09 10.40
N ASN A 27 -2.64 -18.38 10.66
CA ASN A 27 -2.90 -19.42 9.67
C ASN A 27 -4.34 -19.37 9.12
N LYS A 28 -5.32 -19.06 9.98
CA LYS A 28 -6.71 -18.91 9.53
C LYS A 28 -6.90 -17.71 8.60
N ILE A 29 -6.19 -16.62 8.88
CA ILE A 29 -6.17 -15.44 8.01
C ILE A 29 -5.53 -15.78 6.66
N GLU A 30 -4.41 -16.51 6.63
CA GLU A 30 -3.79 -16.95 5.38
C GLU A 30 -4.71 -17.85 4.54
N GLU A 31 -5.46 -18.76 5.18
CA GLU A 31 -6.48 -19.56 4.51
C GLU A 31 -7.58 -18.68 3.89
N LEU A 32 -8.02 -17.64 4.61
CA LEU A 32 -9.04 -16.70 4.12
C LEU A 32 -8.53 -15.88 2.94
N TYR A 33 -7.29 -15.39 2.99
CA TYR A 33 -6.66 -14.70 1.86
C TYR A 33 -6.56 -15.60 0.63
N THR A 34 -6.15 -16.86 0.82
CA THR A 34 -6.09 -17.85 -0.26
C THR A 34 -7.47 -18.16 -0.85
N TYR A 35 -8.50 -18.19 0.00
CA TYR A 35 -9.88 -18.37 -0.46
C TYR A 35 -10.41 -17.18 -1.25
N LEU A 36 -10.14 -15.95 -0.77
CA LEU A 36 -10.53 -14.73 -1.47
C LEU A 36 -9.81 -14.59 -2.82
N ASP A 37 -8.54 -14.96 -2.91
CA ASP A 37 -7.80 -14.96 -4.17
C ASP A 37 -8.43 -15.94 -5.19
N LYS A 38 -8.87 -17.13 -4.74
CA LYS A 38 -9.61 -18.07 -5.60
C LYS A 38 -10.98 -17.55 -6.05
N LEU A 39 -11.63 -16.69 -5.27
CA LEU A 39 -12.90 -16.05 -5.65
C LEU A 39 -12.67 -14.87 -6.61
N ALA A 40 -11.62 -14.09 -6.39
CA ALA A 40 -11.25 -12.97 -7.24
C ALA A 40 -10.70 -13.44 -8.60
N ASN A 41 -10.00 -14.58 -8.61
CA ASN A 41 -9.39 -15.20 -9.78
C ASN A 41 -9.89 -16.65 -9.96
N PRO A 42 -11.16 -16.87 -10.31
CA PRO A 42 -11.67 -18.22 -10.52
C PRO A 42 -10.89 -18.91 -11.65
N PRO A 43 -10.51 -20.20 -11.49
CA PRO A 43 -9.79 -20.91 -12.53
C PRO A 43 -10.61 -20.91 -13.82
N ILE A 44 -9.95 -20.52 -14.92
CA ILE A 44 -10.53 -20.31 -16.26
C ILE A 44 -11.33 -21.53 -16.75
N SER A 45 -11.00 -22.75 -16.28
CA SER A 45 -11.74 -23.99 -16.57
C SER A 45 -13.21 -23.99 -16.11
N SER A 46 -13.53 -23.25 -15.05
CA SER A 46 -14.89 -23.17 -14.49
C SER A 46 -15.78 -22.23 -15.31
N VAL A 47 -15.20 -21.17 -15.88
CA VAL A 47 -15.89 -20.22 -16.75
C VAL A 47 -16.20 -20.86 -18.11
N SER A 48 -15.27 -21.65 -18.65
CA SER A 48 -15.48 -22.41 -19.89
C SER A 48 -16.65 -23.39 -19.80
N LYS A 49 -16.89 -24.01 -18.63
CA LYS A 49 -17.97 -24.99 -18.46
C LYS A 49 -19.37 -24.35 -18.47
N VAL A 50 -19.50 -23.14 -17.91
CA VAL A 50 -20.75 -22.38 -17.90
C VAL A 50 -21.14 -21.91 -19.31
N ILE A 51 -20.16 -21.51 -20.13
CA ILE A 51 -20.41 -20.99 -21.49
C ILE A 51 -20.76 -22.13 -22.48
N ILE A 52 -20.28 -23.36 -22.24
CA ILE A 52 -20.54 -24.52 -23.12
C ILE A 52 -21.98 -25.06 -22.94
N ASP A 53 -22.53 -25.01 -21.72
CA ASP A 53 -23.87 -25.55 -21.46
C ASP A 53 -25.01 -24.63 -21.94
N THR A 54 -24.76 -23.32 -22.09
CA THR A 54 -25.75 -22.35 -22.60
C THR A 54 -25.85 -22.28 -24.13
N ASN A 55 -24.93 -22.88 -24.88
CA ASN A 55 -24.84 -22.76 -26.35
C ASN A 55 -25.25 -24.02 -27.12
N LYS A 56 -26.13 -24.85 -26.54
CA LYS A 56 -26.66 -26.06 -27.21
C LYS A 56 -27.93 -25.84 -28.05
N SER A 57 -28.30 -24.60 -28.37
CA SER A 57 -29.38 -24.35 -29.32
C SER A 57 -29.05 -23.21 -30.30
N SER A 58 -29.09 -23.60 -31.58
CA SER A 58 -29.27 -22.79 -32.80
C SER A 58 -28.19 -21.79 -33.20
N ASP A 59 -27.33 -22.25 -34.10
CA ASP A 59 -27.21 -21.74 -35.48
C ASP A 59 -26.87 -20.25 -35.68
N ALA A 60 -25.59 -19.95 -35.91
CA ALA A 60 -25.11 -18.96 -36.89
C ALA A 60 -23.60 -18.71 -36.71
N SER A 61 -22.82 -19.33 -37.58
CA SER A 61 -21.43 -19.02 -37.87
C SER A 61 -21.26 -17.57 -38.35
N MET A 62 -21.10 -16.58 -37.45
CA MET A 62 -20.56 -15.22 -37.76
C MET A 62 -20.31 -14.32 -36.52
N HIS A 63 -20.21 -14.83 -35.28
CA HIS A 63 -20.06 -13.97 -34.07
C HIS A 63 -18.95 -14.36 -33.09
N SER A 64 -18.09 -15.33 -33.41
CA SER A 64 -17.05 -15.81 -32.47
C SER A 64 -15.79 -14.94 -32.39
N VAL A 65 -15.66 -13.87 -33.18
CA VAL A 65 -14.39 -13.12 -33.30
C VAL A 65 -14.31 -11.87 -32.40
N ASN A 66 -15.41 -11.40 -31.79
CA ASN A 66 -15.41 -10.17 -30.99
C ASN A 66 -15.23 -10.34 -29.47
N ILE A 67 -15.32 -11.56 -28.93
CA ILE A 67 -15.23 -11.77 -27.46
C ILE A 67 -13.77 -11.78 -26.98
N LEU A 68 -12.82 -12.27 -27.79
CA LEU A 68 -11.39 -12.25 -27.45
C LEU A 68 -10.82 -10.82 -27.36
N ASN A 69 -11.22 -9.92 -28.26
CA ASN A 69 -10.79 -8.52 -28.22
C ASN A 69 -11.45 -7.75 -27.06
N PHE A 70 -12.70 -8.06 -26.72
CA PHE A 70 -13.40 -7.44 -25.59
C PHE A 70 -12.84 -7.90 -24.24
N THR A 71 -12.55 -9.19 -24.09
CA THR A 71 -11.92 -9.75 -22.88
C THR A 71 -10.47 -9.29 -22.72
N GLN A 72 -9.69 -9.15 -23.80
CA GLN A 72 -8.33 -8.62 -23.73
C GLN A 72 -8.32 -7.10 -23.43
N SER A 73 -9.29 -6.35 -23.96
CA SER A 73 -9.49 -4.93 -23.63
C SER A 73 -10.00 -4.74 -22.19
N ALA A 74 -10.89 -5.61 -21.71
CA ALA A 74 -11.39 -5.60 -20.34
C ALA A 74 -10.29 -6.01 -19.34
N SER A 75 -9.54 -7.08 -19.61
CA SER A 75 -8.44 -7.53 -18.75
C SER A 75 -7.28 -6.53 -18.71
N SER A 76 -6.94 -5.89 -19.84
CA SER A 76 -5.95 -4.81 -19.84
C SER A 76 -6.44 -3.54 -19.15
N SER A 77 -7.76 -3.26 -19.18
CA SER A 77 -8.37 -2.16 -18.42
C SER A 77 -8.40 -2.47 -16.92
N ILE A 78 -8.76 -3.69 -16.51
CA ILE A 78 -8.77 -4.14 -15.11
C ILE A 78 -7.35 -4.15 -14.51
N VAL A 79 -6.35 -4.62 -15.27
CA VAL A 79 -4.94 -4.59 -14.83
C VAL A 79 -4.40 -3.15 -14.81
N LYS A 80 -4.77 -2.30 -15.77
CA LYS A 80 -4.40 -0.86 -15.76
C LYS A 80 -5.05 -0.11 -14.60
N GLU A 81 -6.33 -0.34 -14.33
CA GLU A 81 -7.04 0.31 -13.22
C GLU A 81 -6.46 -0.11 -11.87
N ASN A 82 -6.19 -1.40 -11.66
CA ASN A 82 -5.52 -1.87 -10.45
C ASN A 82 -4.11 -1.30 -10.30
N SER A 83 -3.33 -1.18 -11.39
CA SER A 83 -1.98 -0.58 -11.33
C SER A 83 -1.99 0.91 -10.97
N ASN A 84 -3.07 1.62 -11.31
CA ASN A 84 -3.17 3.05 -11.10
C ASN A 84 -3.48 3.38 -9.64
N GLN A 85 -4.12 2.46 -8.91
CA GLN A 85 -4.47 2.58 -7.50
C GLN A 85 -3.31 2.23 -6.54
N VAL A 86 -2.21 1.68 -7.07
CA VAL A 86 -1.03 1.31 -6.28
C VAL A 86 -0.03 2.47 -6.22
N PRO A 87 0.47 2.85 -5.01
CA PRO A 87 1.52 3.85 -4.83
C PRO A 87 2.88 3.48 -5.45
N ASN A 88 3.04 3.59 -6.77
CA ASN A 88 4.17 3.03 -7.53
C ASN A 88 4.98 4.05 -8.35
N ILE A 89 4.76 5.36 -8.17
CA ILE A 89 5.63 6.40 -8.73
C ILE A 89 6.41 7.10 -7.64
N LEU A 90 7.56 7.67 -7.99
CA LEU A 90 8.32 8.49 -7.07
C LEU A 90 7.49 9.72 -6.63
N PRO A 91 7.43 10.01 -5.32
CA PRO A 91 6.69 11.16 -4.80
C PRO A 91 7.41 12.49 -5.06
N VAL A 92 8.73 12.46 -5.27
CA VAL A 92 9.57 13.64 -5.52
C VAL A 92 10.74 13.25 -6.41
N ASP A 93 11.28 14.21 -7.17
CA ASP A 93 12.56 14.05 -7.84
C ASP A 93 13.69 14.33 -6.84
N GLY A 94 14.46 13.31 -6.49
CA GLY A 94 15.46 13.36 -5.44
C GLY A 94 16.14 12.02 -5.18
N TRP A 95 17.06 11.99 -4.21
CA TRP A 95 17.82 10.79 -3.86
C TRP A 95 17.37 10.23 -2.51
N ILE A 96 17.24 8.91 -2.42
CA ILE A 96 16.94 8.25 -1.15
C ILE A 96 18.17 8.36 -0.25
N THR A 97 18.00 9.02 0.90
CA THR A 97 19.06 9.22 1.91
C THR A 97 18.89 8.33 3.12
N ARG A 98 17.68 7.82 3.36
CA ARG A 98 17.40 6.89 4.46
C ARG A 98 16.34 5.88 4.06
N SER A 99 16.64 4.61 4.28
CA SER A 99 15.74 3.50 4.00
C SER A 99 14.75 3.26 5.15
N PHE A 100 13.69 2.51 4.86
CA PHE A 100 12.76 1.98 5.84
C PHE A 100 13.46 1.01 6.79
N SER A 101 13.14 1.10 8.08
CA SER A 101 13.61 0.15 9.11
C SER A 101 12.50 -0.10 10.13
N TYR A 102 12.13 -1.36 10.29
CA TYR A 102 11.13 -1.77 11.28
C TYR A 102 11.70 -2.93 12.11
N GLY A 103 11.81 -2.74 13.42
CA GLY A 103 12.31 -3.76 14.34
C GLY A 103 13.83 -3.95 14.33
N VAL A 104 14.59 -3.00 13.78
CA VAL A 104 16.06 -2.99 13.77
C VAL A 104 16.54 -1.88 14.71
N ASP A 105 16.87 -2.26 15.94
CA ASP A 105 17.31 -1.39 17.04
C ASP A 105 16.38 -0.19 17.33
N SER A 106 16.81 0.75 18.16
CA SER A 106 16.08 1.99 18.50
C SER A 106 15.95 2.98 17.33
N SER A 107 16.27 2.56 16.11
CA SER A 107 16.37 3.40 14.90
C SER A 107 15.20 3.26 13.93
N ASN A 108 14.03 2.79 14.42
CA ASN A 108 12.83 2.60 13.61
C ASN A 108 12.56 3.81 12.71
N HIS A 109 12.45 3.54 11.42
CA HIS A 109 12.15 4.50 10.37
C HIS A 109 10.95 4.00 9.57
N THR A 110 9.80 4.63 9.78
CA THR A 110 8.47 4.23 9.29
C THR A 110 8.24 4.48 7.81
N GLY A 111 9.22 5.06 7.12
CA GLY A 111 9.17 5.43 5.71
C GLY A 111 10.55 5.47 5.07
N ILE A 112 10.69 6.23 4.00
CA ILE A 112 11.95 6.54 3.34
C ILE A 112 12.12 8.05 3.24
N ASP A 113 13.37 8.51 3.31
CA ASP A 113 13.69 9.92 3.18
C ASP A 113 14.29 10.19 1.81
N PHE A 114 13.77 11.19 1.11
CA PHE A 114 14.30 11.70 -0.16
C PHE A 114 14.95 13.07 0.07
N ALA A 115 16.26 13.18 -0.12
CA ALA A 115 16.89 14.48 -0.28
C ALA A 115 16.42 15.12 -1.59
N ALA A 116 15.81 16.29 -1.45
CA ALA A 116 15.29 17.11 -2.55
C ALA A 116 15.43 18.58 -2.17
N THR A 117 15.51 19.47 -3.17
CA THR A 117 15.66 20.90 -2.91
C THR A 117 14.41 21.46 -2.22
N LEU A 118 14.60 22.42 -1.31
CA LEU A 118 13.49 23.15 -0.69
C LEU A 118 12.56 23.71 -1.77
N GLY A 119 11.26 23.49 -1.63
CA GLY A 119 10.26 23.92 -2.62
C GLY A 119 10.04 22.97 -3.79
N SER A 120 10.76 21.84 -3.87
CA SER A 120 10.50 20.80 -4.88
C SER A 120 9.07 20.28 -4.81
N SER A 121 8.48 19.99 -5.97
CA SER A 121 7.09 19.49 -6.04
C SER A 121 6.96 18.07 -5.50
N ILE A 122 6.07 17.89 -4.52
CA ILE A 122 5.66 16.58 -3.99
C ILE A 122 4.40 16.15 -4.73
N LYS A 123 4.39 14.92 -5.25
CA LYS A 123 3.32 14.34 -6.06
C LYS A 123 2.63 13.20 -5.31
N ALA A 124 1.31 13.11 -5.47
CA ALA A 124 0.54 11.96 -5.02
C ALA A 124 0.95 10.70 -5.80
N THR A 125 1.35 9.64 -5.12
CA THR A 125 1.88 8.43 -5.77
C THR A 125 0.80 7.48 -6.31
N ALA A 126 -0.45 7.70 -5.91
CA ALA A 126 -1.67 7.03 -6.37
C ALA A 126 -2.87 8.00 -6.24
N PRO A 127 -4.00 7.76 -6.93
CA PRO A 127 -5.22 8.53 -6.72
C PRO A 127 -5.84 8.24 -5.35
N GLY A 128 -6.52 9.20 -4.76
CA GLY A 128 -7.13 9.02 -3.44
C GLY A 128 -7.74 10.29 -2.88
N PHE A 129 -8.27 10.20 -1.67
CA PHE A 129 -8.79 11.34 -0.92
C PHE A 129 -7.81 11.78 0.15
N VAL A 130 -7.65 13.09 0.30
CA VAL A 130 -6.86 13.68 1.38
C VAL A 130 -7.57 13.40 2.69
N GLU A 131 -6.97 12.56 3.52
CA GLU A 131 -7.56 12.13 4.80
C GLU A 131 -7.38 13.21 5.86
N GLU A 132 -6.18 13.77 5.96
CA GLU A 132 -5.83 14.79 6.96
C GLU A 132 -4.63 15.63 6.52
N ILE A 133 -4.59 16.87 7.00
CA ILE A 133 -3.45 17.79 6.91
C ILE A 133 -3.16 18.30 8.33
N ILE A 134 -2.05 17.86 8.91
CA ILE A 134 -1.71 18.16 10.31
C ILE A 134 -0.30 18.73 10.44
N ASN A 135 -0.04 19.42 11.54
CA ASN A 135 1.30 19.85 11.95
C ASN A 135 1.77 18.99 13.12
N ASP A 136 2.62 18.00 12.82
CA ASP A 136 3.19 17.07 13.78
C ASP A 136 4.50 17.58 14.37
N PRO A 137 4.77 17.39 15.69
CA PRO A 137 6.00 17.84 16.31
C PRO A 137 7.30 17.27 15.71
N TYR A 138 7.26 16.06 15.14
CA TYR A 138 8.42 15.36 14.59
C TYR A 138 8.49 15.48 13.08
N LEU A 139 7.40 15.19 12.38
CA LEU A 139 7.33 15.18 10.92
C LEU A 139 6.93 16.56 10.35
N GLY A 140 6.58 17.54 11.18
CA GLY A 140 6.20 18.88 10.73
C GLY A 140 4.88 18.88 9.97
N LEU A 141 4.78 19.66 8.89
CA LEU A 141 3.57 19.70 8.09
C LEU A 141 3.44 18.42 7.27
N ILE A 142 2.33 17.70 7.49
CA ILE A 142 2.05 16.40 6.89
C ILE A 142 0.80 16.49 6.02
N ILE A 143 0.80 15.73 4.92
CA ILE A 143 -0.41 15.29 4.23
C ILE A 143 -0.51 13.77 4.35
N THR A 144 -1.67 13.26 4.73
CA THR A 144 -2.02 11.83 4.59
C THR A 144 -3.08 11.68 3.49
N ILE A 145 -2.82 10.79 2.52
CA ILE A 145 -3.79 10.44 1.46
C ILE A 145 -4.23 9.00 1.65
N ASN A 146 -5.54 8.81 1.72
CA ASN A 146 -6.17 7.50 1.71
C ASN A 146 -6.49 7.08 0.28
N HIS A 147 -5.95 5.95 -0.13
CA HIS A 147 -6.14 5.34 -1.45
C HIS A 147 -7.09 4.15 -1.34
N GLU A 148 -7.57 3.66 -2.48
CA GLU A 148 -8.35 2.42 -2.52
C GLU A 148 -7.50 1.20 -2.14
N ASN A 149 -8.15 0.06 -1.91
CA ASN A 149 -7.50 -1.22 -1.58
C ASN A 149 -6.59 -1.17 -0.35
N GLY A 150 -6.92 -0.33 0.65
CA GLY A 150 -6.23 -0.31 1.94
C GLY A 150 -4.84 0.33 1.93
N PHE A 151 -4.48 1.05 0.86
CA PHE A 151 -3.25 1.83 0.81
C PHE A 151 -3.46 3.23 1.40
N LYS A 152 -2.48 3.71 2.14
CA LYS A 152 -2.35 5.13 2.49
C LYS A 152 -0.92 5.58 2.28
N THR A 153 -0.75 6.86 1.96
CA THR A 153 0.58 7.47 1.85
C THR A 153 0.65 8.72 2.72
N LYS A 154 1.80 8.91 3.35
CA LYS A 154 2.08 10.07 4.21
C LYS A 154 3.28 10.83 3.67
N TYR A 155 3.15 12.14 3.60
CA TYR A 155 4.17 13.06 3.08
C TYR A 155 4.51 14.05 4.19
N GLY A 156 5.68 13.88 4.81
CA GLY A 156 6.15 14.71 5.92
C GLY A 156 7.17 15.76 5.50
N HIS A 157 7.48 16.64 6.45
CA HIS A 157 8.41 17.76 6.34
C HIS A 157 8.05 18.76 5.23
N CYS A 158 6.77 18.92 4.90
CA CYS A 158 6.34 19.84 3.83
C CYS A 158 6.55 21.31 4.22
N SER A 159 6.92 22.18 3.27
CA SER A 159 6.95 23.63 3.51
C SER A 159 5.57 24.27 3.33
N GLN A 160 4.81 23.72 2.38
CA GLN A 160 3.49 24.21 2.01
C GLN A 160 2.66 23.07 1.45
N VAL A 161 1.37 23.07 1.78
CA VAL A 161 0.35 22.19 1.21
C VAL A 161 -0.47 22.98 0.18
N LEU A 162 -0.72 22.37 -0.98
CA LEU A 162 -1.36 23.00 -2.15
C LEU A 162 -2.79 22.50 -2.40
N ILE A 163 -3.30 21.64 -1.52
CA ILE A 163 -4.60 20.97 -1.59
C ILE A 163 -5.32 21.08 -0.24
N ASN A 164 -6.64 20.87 -0.21
CA ASN A 164 -7.39 20.88 1.04
C ASN A 164 -7.75 19.46 1.50
N GLU A 165 -8.09 19.31 2.77
CA GLU A 165 -8.67 18.06 3.30
C GLU A 165 -9.90 17.65 2.50
N HIS A 166 -10.14 16.34 2.43
CA HIS A 166 -11.22 15.71 1.67
C HIS A 166 -11.19 15.93 0.16
N ASN A 167 -10.19 16.62 -0.39
CA ASN A 167 -10.04 16.74 -1.84
C ASN A 167 -9.64 15.38 -2.44
N TYR A 168 -10.17 15.09 -3.63
CA TYR A 168 -9.69 13.99 -4.44
C TYR A 168 -8.46 14.42 -5.22
N VAL A 169 -7.42 13.59 -5.23
CA VAL A 169 -6.19 13.83 -6.00
C VAL A 169 -5.95 12.71 -7.00
N LYS A 170 -5.36 13.07 -8.13
CA LYS A 170 -4.93 12.12 -9.17
C LYS A 170 -3.49 11.69 -8.92
N ARG A 171 -3.13 10.48 -9.37
CA ARG A 171 -1.72 10.04 -9.43
C ARG A 171 -0.88 11.07 -10.21
N GLY A 172 0.26 11.45 -9.64
CA GLY A 172 1.18 12.44 -10.19
C GLY A 172 0.77 13.90 -9.96
N GLN A 173 -0.41 14.18 -9.40
CA GLN A 173 -0.83 15.54 -9.06
C GLN A 173 0.09 16.11 -7.98
N THR A 174 0.52 17.36 -8.15
CA THR A 174 1.31 18.05 -7.11
C THR A 174 0.39 18.42 -5.95
N ILE A 175 0.79 18.03 -4.74
CA ILE A 175 -0.01 18.17 -3.52
C ILE A 175 0.65 19.07 -2.47
N ALA A 176 1.98 19.16 -2.50
CA ALA A 176 2.76 19.91 -1.52
C ALA A 176 4.10 20.30 -2.11
N LEU A 177 4.87 21.08 -1.34
CA LEU A 177 6.24 21.44 -1.63
C LEU A 177 7.16 20.89 -0.53
N VAL A 178 8.34 20.39 -0.92
CA VAL A 178 9.38 19.95 0.00
C VAL A 178 9.75 21.08 0.96
N GLY A 179 9.91 20.73 2.23
CA GLY A 179 10.22 21.67 3.29
C GLY A 179 11.37 21.21 4.16
N ASN A 180 11.41 21.79 5.34
CA ASN A 180 12.33 21.45 6.43
C ASN A 180 11.63 21.67 7.79
N THR A 181 10.32 21.39 7.86
CA THR A 181 9.49 21.62 9.05
C THR A 181 9.57 20.44 10.01
N GLY A 182 9.21 20.66 11.28
CA GLY A 182 9.32 19.62 12.31
C GLY A 182 10.79 19.35 12.67
N ARG A 183 11.09 18.11 13.06
CA ARG A 183 12.44 17.68 13.41
C ARG A 183 13.20 17.21 12.17
N SER A 184 13.74 18.17 11.42
CA SER A 184 14.55 17.93 10.23
C SER A 184 15.86 18.69 10.29
N THR A 185 16.95 18.07 9.82
CA THR A 185 18.29 18.67 9.80
C THR A 185 18.62 19.35 8.47
N ALA A 186 17.95 18.97 7.37
CA ALA A 186 18.12 19.54 6.04
C ALA A 186 16.87 19.27 5.19
N PRO A 187 16.60 20.05 4.12
CA PRO A 187 15.42 19.84 3.28
C PRO A 187 15.35 18.43 2.71
N HIS A 188 14.24 17.74 2.97
CA HIS A 188 13.95 16.40 2.47
C HIS A 188 12.44 16.13 2.55
N LEU A 189 12.00 15.08 1.84
CA LEU A 189 10.67 14.50 2.00
C LEU A 189 10.79 13.22 2.82
N HIS A 190 10.04 13.14 3.92
CA HIS A 190 9.76 11.86 4.58
C HIS A 190 8.50 11.24 3.95
N TYR A 191 8.61 10.03 3.40
CA TYR A 191 7.54 9.34 2.71
C TYR A 191 7.22 7.99 3.34
N GLU A 192 6.01 7.83 3.87
CA GLU A 192 5.53 6.55 4.38
C GLU A 192 4.53 5.90 3.42
N LEU A 193 4.61 4.59 3.32
CA LEU A 193 3.59 3.74 2.71
C LEU A 193 2.95 2.89 3.80
N ILE A 194 1.63 2.93 3.87
CA ILE A 194 0.85 2.18 4.84
C ILE A 194 -0.08 1.25 4.06
N LYS A 195 -0.10 -0.02 4.46
CA LYS A 195 -0.98 -1.04 3.89
C LYS A 195 -1.76 -1.70 5.01
N ASP A 196 -3.08 -1.62 4.93
CA ASP A 196 -4.02 -2.22 5.89
C ASP A 196 -3.69 -1.84 7.35
N GLY A 197 -3.27 -0.58 7.56
CA GLY A 197 -2.94 0.00 8.86
C GLY A 197 -1.50 -0.20 9.34
N VAL A 198 -0.64 -0.86 8.55
CA VAL A 198 0.76 -1.12 8.93
C VAL A 198 1.72 -0.41 7.97
N ASN A 199 2.74 0.29 8.50
CA ASN A 199 3.82 0.84 7.70
C ASN A 199 4.60 -0.29 7.02
N VAL A 200 4.79 -0.18 5.71
CA VAL A 200 5.52 -1.14 4.90
C VAL A 200 6.63 -0.42 4.13
N ASP A 201 7.69 -1.15 3.80
CA ASP A 201 8.81 -0.61 3.02
C ASP A 201 8.32 -0.09 1.66
N PRO A 202 8.36 1.25 1.43
CA PRO A 202 7.92 1.85 0.17
C PRO A 202 8.73 1.39 -1.03
N MET A 203 9.97 0.93 -0.83
CA MET A 203 10.82 0.50 -1.94
C MET A 203 10.28 -0.71 -2.69
N LYS A 204 9.47 -1.54 -2.04
CA LYS A 204 8.84 -2.70 -2.67
C LYS A 204 7.91 -2.34 -3.82
N LEU A 205 7.32 -1.13 -3.82
CA LEU A 205 6.36 -0.70 -4.84
C LEU A 205 6.94 0.36 -5.79
N LEU A 206 7.80 1.25 -5.29
CA LEU A 206 8.39 2.32 -6.10
C LEU A 206 9.32 1.79 -7.21
N LEU A 207 9.94 0.63 -7.01
CA LEU A 207 10.89 0.02 -7.97
C LEU A 207 10.23 -0.68 -9.17
N ILE A 208 8.91 -0.84 -9.17
CA ILE A 208 8.18 -1.56 -10.25
C ILE A 208 8.03 -0.68 -11.51
N SER A 209 8.50 0.57 -11.49
CA SER A 209 8.25 1.58 -12.54
C SER A 209 9.35 1.74 -13.61
N LYS A 210 10.20 0.74 -13.85
CA LYS A 210 11.19 0.77 -14.95
C LYS A 210 10.71 0.06 -16.21
#